data_AF-A0A1G1TBG6-F1
#
_entry.id   AF-A0A1G1TBG6-F1
#
_cell.length_a   1.000
_cell.length_b   1.000
_cell.length_c   1.000
_cell.angle_alpha   90.00
_cell.angle_beta   90.00
_cell.angle_gamma   90.00
#
_symmetry.space_group_name_H-M   'P 1'
#
loop_
_entity.id
_entity.type
_entity.pdbx_description
1 polymer ?
#
loop_
_entity_poly.entity_id
_entity_poly.type
_entity_poly.pdbx_seq_one_letter_code
_entity_poly.pdbx_strand_id
1 'polypeptide(L)'
;MVASLHDFIASAHVFTPELPLFGCAIPAGFPSPADDHLDAPLDLTRHLFRHPASTFLARVSGDSMIGAGIHPGDLVAVDRALRAAHGSIVVAVVEGEHTIKRLQMRAGHAWLVAENPRYPPLAVDHSVGLVVWGVVTHVIHALGGGQPTG
;
A
#
# COMPACT_ATOMS: atom_id res chain seq x y z
N MET A 1 -16.44 -13.28 17.12
CA MET A 1 -15.94 -14.08 15.99
C MET A 1 -15.12 -13.16 15.10
N VAL A 2 -13.79 -13.21 15.21
CA VAL A 2 -12.90 -12.47 14.29
C VAL A 2 -12.70 -13.34 13.05
N ALA A 3 -13.21 -12.89 11.91
CA ALA A 3 -12.92 -13.53 10.63
C ALA A 3 -11.41 -13.42 10.38
N SER A 4 -10.76 -14.56 10.17
CA SER A 4 -9.34 -14.63 9.83
C SER A 4 -9.10 -13.93 8.50
N LEU A 5 -8.08 -13.08 8.40
CA LEU A 5 -7.71 -12.41 7.14
C LEU A 5 -7.32 -13.41 6.04
N HIS A 6 -6.98 -14.65 6.41
CA HIS A 6 -6.80 -15.76 5.48
C HIS A 6 -8.11 -16.17 4.77
N ASP A 7 -9.25 -16.09 5.46
CA ASP A 7 -10.55 -16.48 4.88
C ASP A 7 -11.08 -15.41 3.91
N PHE A 8 -10.71 -14.14 4.12
CA PHE A 8 -11.14 -13.04 3.26
C PHE A 8 -10.48 -13.06 1.87
N ILE A 9 -9.20 -13.46 1.79
CA ILE A 9 -8.45 -13.49 0.53
C ILE A 9 -8.94 -14.62 -0.39
N ALA A 10 -9.39 -15.74 0.17
CA ALA A 10 -9.81 -16.91 -0.61
C ALA A 10 -11.13 -16.73 -1.38
N SER A 11 -11.94 -15.73 -1.03
CA SER A 11 -13.31 -15.56 -1.55
C SER A 11 -13.50 -14.35 -2.48
N ALA A 12 -12.46 -13.53 -2.69
CA ALA A 12 -12.58 -12.29 -3.46
C ALA A 12 -12.61 -12.57 -4.97
N HIS A 13 -13.79 -12.43 -5.59
CA HIS A 13 -13.91 -12.25 -7.04
C HIS A 13 -13.46 -10.82 -7.39
N VAL A 14 -12.35 -10.70 -8.11
CA VAL A 14 -11.85 -9.40 -8.59
C VAL A 14 -12.61 -9.03 -9.87
N PHE A 15 -13.70 -8.27 -9.72
CA PHE A 15 -14.32 -7.60 -10.86
C PHE A 15 -13.47 -6.38 -11.22
N THR A 16 -12.80 -6.43 -12.38
CA THR A 16 -11.93 -5.36 -12.89
C THR A 16 -12.61 -4.69 -14.07
N PRO A 17 -13.34 -3.58 -13.86
CA PRO A 17 -13.82 -2.79 -14.99
C PRO A 17 -12.60 -2.15 -15.68
N GLU A 18 -12.47 -2.38 -16.99
CA GLU A 18 -11.52 -1.63 -17.81
C GLU A 18 -11.98 -0.17 -17.87
N LEU A 19 -11.08 0.76 -17.56
CA LEU A 19 -11.37 2.19 -17.62
C LEU A 19 -10.70 2.79 -18.86
N PRO A 20 -11.35 3.72 -19.58
CA PRO A 20 -10.71 4.41 -20.68
C PRO A 20 -9.53 5.23 -20.16
N LEU A 21 -8.37 5.07 -20.81
CA LEU A 21 -7.17 5.86 -20.53
C LEU A 21 -7.05 6.97 -21.57
N PHE A 22 -6.82 8.19 -21.10
CA PHE A 22 -6.57 9.32 -21.98
C PHE A 22 -5.16 9.19 -22.57
N GLY A 23 -5.03 9.21 -23.90
CA GLY A 23 -3.79 8.86 -24.59
C GLY A 23 -2.75 9.98 -24.63
N CYS A 24 -3.05 11.15 -24.08
CA CYS A 24 -2.06 12.21 -23.89
C CYS A 24 -1.88 12.55 -22.40
N ALA A 25 -0.66 12.93 -22.02
CA ALA A 25 -0.35 13.32 -20.67
C ALA A 25 -1.08 14.64 -20.32
N ILE A 26 -1.90 14.62 -19.28
CA ILE A 26 -2.55 15.83 -18.77
C ILE A 26 -1.50 16.65 -18.01
N PRO A 27 -1.10 17.85 -18.48
CA PRO A 27 -0.15 18.66 -17.76
C PRO A 27 -0.79 19.15 -16.46
N ALA A 28 -0.09 19.00 -15.34
CA ALA A 28 -0.50 19.59 -14.06
C ALA A 28 -0.34 21.12 -14.03
N GLY A 29 0.10 21.74 -15.14
CA GLY A 29 0.39 23.16 -15.30
C GLY A 29 -0.41 23.80 -16.45
N PHE A 30 0.21 24.69 -17.22
CA PHE A 30 -0.49 25.44 -18.26
C PHE A 30 -1.05 24.49 -19.35
N PRO A 31 -2.34 24.59 -19.71
CA PRO A 31 -2.92 23.72 -20.71
C PRO A 31 -2.31 24.02 -22.07
N SER A 32 -1.62 23.04 -22.65
CA SER A 32 -1.29 23.08 -24.08
C SER A 32 -2.40 22.35 -24.86
N PRO A 33 -2.72 22.80 -26.09
CA PRO A 33 -3.67 22.09 -26.93
C PRO A 33 -3.11 20.68 -27.21
N ALA A 34 -3.83 19.66 -26.77
CA ALA A 34 -3.46 18.26 -26.94
C ALA A 34 -4.41 17.60 -27.93
N ASP A 35 -3.89 16.71 -28.76
CA ASP A 35 -4.68 15.87 -29.67
C ASP A 35 -5.55 14.88 -28.87
N ASP A 36 -6.81 14.72 -29.29
CA ASP A 36 -7.81 13.80 -28.72
C ASP A 36 -7.56 12.35 -29.14
N HIS A 37 -6.40 11.78 -28.80
CA HIS A 37 -6.14 10.35 -28.99
C HIS A 37 -6.55 9.57 -27.74
N LEU A 38 -7.53 8.67 -27.87
CA LEU A 38 -7.90 7.72 -26.82
C LEU A 38 -6.99 6.49 -26.93
N ASP A 39 -6.31 6.14 -25.84
CA ASP A 39 -5.52 4.90 -25.77
C ASP A 39 -6.42 3.69 -25.54
N ALA A 40 -5.83 2.50 -25.65
CA ALA A 40 -6.51 1.25 -25.33
C ALA A 40 -7.04 1.26 -23.87
N PRO A 41 -8.16 0.57 -23.59
CA PRO A 41 -8.70 0.45 -22.24
C PRO A 41 -7.63 -0.07 -21.25
N LEU A 42 -7.57 0.54 -20.07
CA LEU A 42 -6.58 0.20 -19.04
C LEU A 42 -7.23 -0.65 -17.95
N ASP A 43 -6.68 -1.86 -17.77
CA ASP A 43 -6.91 -2.67 -16.57
C ASP A 43 -5.99 -2.18 -15.45
N LEU A 44 -6.56 -1.42 -14.51
CA LEU A 44 -5.81 -0.87 -13.37
C LEU A 44 -5.18 -1.94 -12.48
N THR A 45 -5.79 -3.12 -12.37
CA THR A 45 -5.25 -4.19 -11.52
C THR A 45 -3.99 -4.78 -12.12
N ARG A 46 -4.00 -5.07 -13.42
CA ARG A 46 -2.80 -5.55 -14.12
C ARG A 46 -1.72 -4.48 -14.24
N HIS A 47 -2.14 -3.22 -14.36
CA HIS A 47 -1.22 -2.11 -14.50
C HIS A 47 -0.50 -1.77 -13.20
N LEU A 48 -1.25 -1.71 -12.08
CA LEU A 48 -0.71 -1.30 -10.78
C LEU A 48 -0.10 -2.49 -10.01
N PHE A 49 -0.70 -3.68 -10.09
CA PHE A 49 -0.31 -4.79 -9.24
C PHE A 49 0.45 -5.85 -10.03
N ARG A 50 1.75 -5.97 -9.75
CA ARG A 50 2.63 -6.96 -10.39
C ARG A 50 2.19 -8.40 -10.12
N HIS A 51 1.68 -8.66 -8.92
CA HIS A 51 1.18 -9.97 -8.52
C HIS A 51 -0.26 -9.83 -7.96
N PRO A 52 -1.28 -9.69 -8.82
CA PRO A 52 -2.66 -9.44 -8.37
C PRO A 52 -3.18 -10.51 -7.40
N ALA A 53 -2.85 -11.77 -7.63
CA ALA A 53 -3.27 -12.90 -6.79
C ALA A 53 -2.66 -12.91 -5.38
N SER A 54 -1.56 -12.17 -5.16
CA SER A 54 -0.90 -12.04 -3.84
C SER A 54 -0.91 -10.61 -3.31
N THR A 55 -1.68 -9.73 -3.94
CA THR A 55 -1.83 -8.32 -3.54
C THR A 55 -3.18 -8.14 -2.85
N PHE A 56 -3.18 -7.49 -1.70
CA PHE A 56 -4.41 -7.09 -1.01
C PHE A 56 -4.39 -5.59 -0.71
N LEU A 57 -5.56 -4.99 -0.59
CA LEU A 57 -5.72 -3.62 -0.16
C LEU A 57 -6.02 -3.57 1.34
N ALA A 58 -5.43 -2.61 2.05
CA ALA A 58 -5.73 -2.35 3.45
C ALA A 58 -5.97 -0.87 3.66
N ARG A 59 -6.90 -0.53 4.56
CA ARG A 59 -7.15 0.86 4.96
C ARG A 59 -6.19 1.26 6.05
N VAL A 60 -5.54 2.41 5.86
CA VAL A 60 -4.59 2.96 6.82
C VAL A 60 -5.34 3.61 7.98
N SER A 61 -4.91 3.30 9.20
CA SER A 61 -5.28 4.00 10.41
C SER A 61 -4.03 4.58 11.09
N GLY A 62 -4.17 5.77 11.69
CA GLY A 62 -3.08 6.48 12.35
C GLY A 62 -2.16 7.25 11.40
N ASP A 63 -1.27 8.05 11.98
CA ASP A 63 -0.41 9.03 11.31
C ASP A 63 1.09 8.67 11.39
N SER A 64 1.42 7.43 11.76
CA SER A 64 2.83 7.01 11.94
C SER A 64 3.67 7.05 10.66
N MET A 65 3.03 7.13 9.49
CA MET A 65 3.69 7.08 8.18
C MET A 65 3.51 8.35 7.34
N ILE A 66 3.11 9.48 7.96
CA ILE A 66 2.84 10.75 7.24
C ILE A 66 4.06 11.28 6.47
N GLY A 67 5.27 11.10 6.97
CA GLY A 67 6.51 11.50 6.29
C GLY A 67 6.78 10.72 5.00
N ALA A 68 6.13 9.57 4.82
CA ALA A 68 6.13 8.81 3.57
C ALA A 68 4.93 9.13 2.67
N GLY A 69 4.12 10.15 3.00
CA GLY A 69 2.91 10.48 2.26
C GLY A 69 1.76 9.47 2.45
N ILE A 70 1.82 8.67 3.52
CA ILE A 70 0.75 7.74 3.89
C ILE A 70 -0.09 8.39 5.00
N HIS A 71 -1.34 8.68 4.69
CA HIS A 71 -2.25 9.42 5.56
C HIS A 71 -3.37 8.52 6.13
N PRO A 72 -3.95 8.90 7.30
CA PRO A 72 -5.13 8.21 7.81
C PRO A 72 -6.26 8.19 6.78
N GLY A 73 -6.85 7.02 6.55
CA GLY A 73 -7.95 6.83 5.60
C GLY A 73 -7.53 6.37 4.20
N ASP A 74 -6.23 6.44 3.87
CA ASP A 74 -5.68 5.96 2.61
C ASP A 74 -5.90 4.45 2.45
N LEU A 75 -5.90 3.99 1.19
CA LEU A 75 -5.77 2.58 0.87
C LEU A 75 -4.33 2.30 0.47
N VAL A 76 -3.74 1.26 1.05
CA VAL A 76 -2.42 0.76 0.65
C VAL A 76 -2.56 -0.58 -0.05
N ALA A 77 -1.82 -0.75 -1.15
CA ALA A 77 -1.67 -2.04 -1.80
C ALA A 77 -0.46 -2.77 -1.24
N VAL A 78 -0.67 -3.98 -0.76
CA VAL A 78 0.33 -4.81 -0.07
C VAL A 78 0.56 -6.07 -0.87
N ASP A 79 1.78 -6.25 -1.37
CA ASP A 79 2.18 -7.43 -2.12
C ASP A 79 2.95 -8.40 -1.22
N ARG A 80 2.40 -9.62 -1.08
CA ARG A 80 2.96 -10.70 -0.25
C ARG A 80 4.04 -11.50 -0.98
N ALA A 81 4.11 -11.43 -2.31
CA ALA A 81 5.12 -12.15 -3.10
C ALA A 81 6.47 -11.42 -3.11
N LEU A 82 6.49 -10.13 -2.76
CA LEU A 82 7.73 -9.36 -2.68
C LEU A 82 8.50 -9.63 -1.38
N ARG A 83 9.81 -9.83 -1.52
CA ARG A 83 10.72 -9.91 -0.37
C ARG A 83 11.01 -8.50 0.13
N ALA A 84 10.71 -8.23 1.40
CA ALA A 84 11.02 -6.96 2.03
C ALA A 84 12.54 -6.73 2.09
N ALA A 85 12.97 -5.52 1.75
CA ALA A 85 14.36 -5.10 1.77
C ALA A 85 14.56 -3.86 2.65
N HIS A 86 15.81 -3.48 2.90
CA HIS A 86 16.12 -2.20 3.55
C HIS A 86 15.46 -1.05 2.78
N GLY A 87 14.73 -0.20 3.50
CA GLY A 87 14.01 0.94 2.95
C GLY A 87 12.57 0.64 2.52
N SER A 88 12.18 -0.64 2.38
CA SER A 88 10.80 -1.01 2.03
C SER A 88 9.81 -0.57 3.10
N ILE A 89 8.65 -0.07 2.69
CA ILE A 89 7.51 0.09 3.59
C ILE A 89 6.79 -1.26 3.65
N VAL A 90 6.54 -1.76 4.85
CA VAL A 90 5.99 -3.11 5.07
C VAL A 90 4.78 -3.06 5.98
N VAL A 91 3.88 -4.02 5.77
CA VAL A 91 2.90 -4.40 6.78
C VAL A 91 3.54 -5.50 7.63
N ALA A 92 3.66 -5.24 8.93
CA ALA A 92 4.16 -6.20 9.90
C ALA A 92 3.11 -6.45 10.98
N VAL A 93 3.11 -7.65 11.55
CA VAL A 93 2.37 -7.97 12.76
C VAL A 93 3.34 -8.00 13.92
N VAL A 94 3.07 -7.19 14.94
CA VAL A 94 3.84 -7.07 16.17
C VAL A 94 2.89 -7.39 17.31
N GLU A 95 3.18 -8.43 18.10
CA GLU A 95 2.34 -8.83 19.24
C GLU A 95 0.86 -9.09 18.87
N GLY A 96 0.60 -9.51 17.62
CA GLY A 96 -0.74 -9.76 17.10
C GLY A 96 -1.44 -8.54 16.49
N GLU A 97 -0.83 -7.35 16.54
CA GLU A 97 -1.37 -6.13 15.95
C GLU A 97 -0.67 -5.77 14.62
N HIS A 98 -1.46 -5.35 13.63
CA HIS A 98 -0.95 -4.94 12.33
C HIS A 98 -0.40 -3.50 12.39
N THR A 99 0.78 -3.29 11.81
CA THR A 99 1.39 -1.97 11.70
C THR A 99 2.05 -1.76 10.36
N ILE A 100 2.07 -0.52 9.88
CA ILE A 100 2.81 -0.10 8.69
C ILE A 100 4.05 0.66 9.16
N LYS A 101 5.22 0.22 8.74
CA LYS A 101 6.51 0.83 9.09
C LYS A 101 7.50 0.69 7.95
N ARG A 102 8.53 1.54 7.94
CA ARG A 102 9.69 1.34 7.08
C ARG A 102 10.62 0.32 7.71
N LEU A 103 10.94 -0.73 6.97
CA LEU A 103 11.97 -1.68 7.34
C LEU A 103 13.35 -1.05 7.14
N GLN A 104 14.14 -0.93 8.19
CA GLN A 104 15.53 -0.49 8.12
C GLN A 104 16.45 -1.58 8.68
N MET A 105 17.40 -2.00 7.86
CA MET A 105 18.52 -2.83 8.30
C MET A 105 19.66 -1.93 8.81
N ARG A 106 20.05 -2.07 10.08
CA ARG A 106 21.13 -1.31 10.73
C ARG A 106 22.09 -2.28 11.41
N ALA A 107 23.36 -2.30 10.99
CA ALA A 107 24.39 -3.18 11.54
C ALA A 107 23.92 -4.65 11.70
N GLY A 108 23.28 -5.19 10.66
CA GLY A 108 22.75 -6.56 10.64
C GLY A 108 21.41 -6.79 11.36
N HIS A 109 20.89 -5.79 12.08
CA HIS A 109 19.62 -5.87 12.81
C HIS A 109 18.51 -5.18 12.02
N ALA A 110 17.32 -5.78 12.01
CA ALA A 110 16.14 -5.19 11.40
C ALA A 110 15.44 -4.25 12.40
N TRP A 111 14.92 -3.14 11.89
CA TRP A 111 14.18 -2.14 12.64
C TRP A 111 12.93 -1.75 11.87
N LEU A 112 11.81 -1.61 12.57
CA LEU A 112 10.61 -1.00 12.06
C LEU A 112 10.59 0.47 12.48
N VAL A 113 10.71 1.36 11.51
CA VAL A 113 10.83 2.79 11.74
C VAL A 113 9.60 3.49 11.20
N ALA A 114 8.98 4.32 12.03
CA ALA A 114 7.89 5.19 11.62
C ALA A 114 8.43 6.38 10.82
N GLU A 115 7.64 6.88 9.88
CA GLU A 115 7.90 8.13 9.18
C GLU A 115 7.18 9.29 9.87
N ASN A 116 7.32 9.30 11.20
CA ASN A 116 6.76 10.32 12.08
C ASN A 116 7.61 10.35 13.36
N PRO A 117 8.27 11.48 13.69
CA PRO A 117 9.17 11.59 14.86
C PRO A 117 8.52 11.28 16.21
N ARG A 118 7.18 11.32 16.30
CA ARG A 118 6.43 10.99 17.51
C ARG A 118 6.48 9.51 17.89
N TYR A 119 6.92 8.66 16.97
CA TYR A 119 6.89 7.20 17.11
C TYR A 119 8.32 6.66 17.15
N PRO A 120 8.77 6.05 18.26
CA PRO A 120 10.11 5.52 18.37
C PRO A 120 10.32 4.31 17.45
N PRO A 121 11.55 4.09 16.92
CA PRO A 121 11.90 2.87 16.20
C PRO A 121 11.69 1.62 17.06
N LEU A 122 11.16 0.57 16.46
CA LEU A 122 11.02 -0.74 17.08
C LEU A 122 12.09 -1.69 16.54
N ALA A 123 12.91 -2.27 17.41
CA ALA A 123 13.85 -3.31 17.03
C ALA A 123 13.10 -4.61 16.70
N VAL A 124 13.46 -5.25 15.60
CA VAL A 124 12.98 -6.59 15.27
C VAL A 124 13.94 -7.58 15.94
N ASP A 125 13.52 -8.14 17.06
CA ASP A 125 14.18 -9.27 17.72
C ASP A 125 13.40 -10.56 17.46
N HIS A 126 14.09 -11.69 17.41
CA HIS A 126 13.52 -13.03 17.30
C HIS A 126 12.59 -13.39 18.48
N SER A 127 12.76 -12.72 19.63
CA SER A 127 11.88 -12.89 20.80
C SER A 127 10.51 -12.22 20.63
N VAL A 128 10.44 -11.16 19.82
CA VAL A 128 9.22 -10.44 19.48
C VAL A 128 8.63 -11.18 18.28
N GLY A 129 7.48 -11.84 18.43
CA GLY A 129 6.83 -12.59 17.37
C GLY A 129 6.41 -11.72 16.18
N LEU A 130 7.39 -11.31 15.38
CA LEU A 130 7.25 -10.34 14.30
C LEU A 130 7.15 -11.06 12.97
N VAL A 131 6.04 -10.83 12.27
CA VAL A 131 5.81 -11.39 10.95
C VAL A 131 5.62 -10.26 9.96
N VAL A 132 6.52 -10.16 8.99
CA VAL A 132 6.32 -9.29 7.83
C VAL A 132 5.33 -9.97 6.89
N TRP A 133 4.17 -9.34 6.67
CA TRP A 133 3.11 -9.88 5.84
C TRP A 133 3.33 -9.59 4.36
N GLY A 134 3.87 -8.42 4.04
CA GLY A 134 4.12 -8.01 2.67
C GLY A 134 4.68 -6.60 2.56
N VAL A 135 5.03 -6.24 1.33
CA VAL A 135 5.60 -4.93 0.98
C VAL A 135 4.49 -4.03 0.46
N VAL A 136 4.40 -2.82 0.99
CA VAL A 136 3.51 -1.78 0.46
C VAL A 136 4.08 -1.28 -0.87
N THR A 137 3.32 -1.41 -1.95
CA THR A 137 3.75 -1.01 -3.30
C THR A 137 3.11 0.28 -3.77
N HIS A 138 1.87 0.55 -3.37
CA HIS A 138 1.11 1.72 -3.79
C HIS A 138 0.30 2.29 -2.64
N VAL A 139 0.06 3.59 -2.69
CA VAL A 139 -0.85 4.34 -1.82
C VAL A 139 -1.89 4.99 -2.72
N ILE A 140 -3.16 4.76 -2.41
CA ILE A 140 -4.30 5.36 -3.10
C ILE A 140 -4.89 6.40 -2.14
N HIS A 141 -4.59 7.65 -2.44
CA HIS A 141 -5.05 8.80 -1.67
C HIS A 141 -6.26 9.43 -2.37
N ALA A 142 -7.40 9.47 -1.68
CA ALA A 142 -8.61 10.08 -2.21
C ALA A 142 -8.57 11.60 -1.99
N LEU A 143 -8.63 12.38 -3.06
CA LEU A 143 -8.68 13.84 -2.98
C LEU A 143 -10.13 14.30 -2.77
N GLY A 144 -10.44 14.76 -1.54
CA GLY A 144 -11.69 15.43 -1.17
C GLY A 144 -12.89 14.51 -0.91
N GLY A 145 -13.34 14.42 0.36
CA GLY A 145 -14.70 14.07 0.84
C GLY A 145 -15.32 12.70 0.48
N GLY A 146 -14.95 12.07 -0.63
CA GLY A 146 -15.54 10.84 -1.13
C GLY A 146 -14.82 9.61 -0.58
N GLN A 147 -14.91 9.34 0.73
CA GLN A 147 -14.76 7.95 1.13
C GLN A 147 -16.01 7.21 0.66
N PRO A 148 -15.89 6.13 -0.13
CA PRO A 148 -17.04 5.28 -0.42
C PRO A 148 -17.54 4.74 0.92
N THR A 149 -18.75 5.15 1.31
CA THR A 149 -19.49 4.53 2.40
C THR A 149 -19.67 3.07 2.02
N GLY A 150 -19.10 2.17 2.84
CA GLY A 150 -19.16 0.72 2.63
C GLY A 150 -20.56 0.15 2.71
#